data_AF-A0A2V8X254-F1
#
_entry.id   AF-A0A2V8X254-F1
#
_cell.length_a   1.000
_cell.length_b   1.000
_cell.length_c   1.000
_cell.angle_alpha   90.00
_cell.angle_beta   90.00
_cell.angle_gamma   90.00
#
_symmetry.space_group_name_H-M   'P 1'
#
loop_
_entity.id
_entity.type
_entity.pdbx_description
1 polymer ?
#
loop_
_entity_poly.entity_id
_entity_poly.type
_entity_poly.pdbx_seq_one_letter_code
_entity_poly.pdbx_strand_id
1 'polypeptide(L)'
;FQELIRAGTRPETEIEMVTPVITLKKNEIVRRGIELGAPLHLTWSCYQNEDLACGVCDSCLLRLRAFAEAGAPDPIRYQQTAAARR
;
A
#
# COMPACT_ATOMS: atom_id res chain seq x y z
N PHE A 1 -6.54 -12.99 16.88
CA PHE A 1 -6.35 -11.63 17.43
C PHE A 1 -7.63 -11.05 18.04
N GLN A 2 -8.81 -11.23 17.45
CA GLN A 2 -10.07 -10.78 18.08
C GLN A 2 -10.24 -11.33 19.52
N GLU A 3 -9.97 -12.61 19.73
CA GLU A 3 -10.02 -13.22 21.08
C GLU A 3 -9.02 -12.60 22.06
N LEU A 4 -7.83 -12.21 21.58
CA LEU A 4 -6.84 -11.52 22.41
C LEU A 4 -7.36 -10.15 22.85
N ILE A 5 -8.03 -9.40 21.94
CA ILE A 5 -8.65 -8.13 22.26
C ILE A 5 -9.72 -8.34 23.34
N ARG A 6 -10.64 -9.29 23.15
CA ARG A 6 -11.69 -9.60 24.14
C ARG A 6 -11.13 -9.94 25.53
N ALA A 7 -10.05 -10.73 25.58
CA ALA A 7 -9.44 -11.14 26.85
C ALA A 7 -8.59 -10.03 27.51
N GLY A 8 -8.03 -9.12 26.71
CA GLY A 8 -7.12 -8.07 27.17
C GLY A 8 -7.78 -6.72 27.48
N THR A 9 -9.06 -6.53 27.15
CA THR A 9 -9.81 -5.30 27.41
C THR A 9 -10.86 -5.50 28.51
N ARG A 10 -11.35 -4.40 29.08
CA ARG A 10 -12.44 -4.46 30.05
C ARG A 10 -13.71 -5.05 29.42
N PRO A 11 -14.56 -5.76 30.17
CA PRO A 11 -15.77 -6.41 29.63
C PRO A 11 -16.76 -5.44 28.96
N GLU A 12 -16.78 -4.17 29.38
CA GLU A 12 -17.66 -3.14 28.82
C GLU A 12 -17.11 -2.52 27.52
N THR A 13 -15.90 -2.90 27.10
CA THR A 13 -15.25 -2.40 25.88
C THR A 13 -15.52 -3.34 24.72
N GLU A 14 -16.25 -2.88 23.73
CA GLU A 14 -16.45 -3.59 22.46
C GLU A 14 -15.54 -3.02 21.38
N ILE A 15 -14.59 -3.84 20.93
CA ILE A 15 -13.66 -3.49 19.83
C ILE A 15 -13.74 -4.61 18.79
N GLU A 16 -13.99 -4.23 17.55
CA GLU A 16 -13.97 -5.14 16.40
C GLU A 16 -12.68 -4.99 15.59
N MET A 17 -12.03 -6.11 15.28
CA MET A 17 -10.93 -6.16 14.34
C MET A 17 -11.45 -6.25 12.91
N VAL A 18 -11.32 -5.15 12.16
CA VAL A 18 -11.63 -5.12 10.73
C VAL A 18 -10.33 -5.11 9.92
N THR A 19 -10.21 -6.02 8.94
CA THR A 19 -9.02 -6.17 8.11
C THR A 19 -9.34 -6.11 6.61
N PRO A 20 -9.77 -4.94 6.08
CA PRO A 20 -10.42 -4.83 4.76
C PRO A 20 -9.55 -5.26 3.57
N VAL A 21 -8.23 -5.34 3.76
CA VAL A 21 -7.26 -5.59 2.69
C VAL A 21 -6.40 -6.84 2.92
N ILE A 22 -6.64 -7.62 3.98
CA ILE A 22 -5.72 -8.69 4.39
C ILE A 22 -5.64 -9.84 3.39
N THR A 23 -6.73 -10.14 2.69
CA THR A 23 -6.79 -11.18 1.65
C THR A 23 -6.45 -10.66 0.27
N LEU A 24 -6.27 -9.34 0.12
CA LEU A 24 -6.02 -8.71 -1.18
C LEU A 24 -4.53 -8.76 -1.53
N LYS A 25 -4.25 -9.11 -2.78
CA LYS A 25 -2.95 -8.87 -3.40
C LYS A 25 -2.70 -7.37 -3.56
N LYS A 26 -1.44 -6.98 -3.71
CA LYS A 26 -1.07 -5.56 -3.81
C LYS A 26 -1.72 -4.85 -5.00
N ASN A 27 -1.85 -5.51 -6.15
CA ASN A 27 -2.56 -4.97 -7.31
C ASN A 27 -4.07 -4.81 -7.05
N GLU A 28 -4.70 -5.72 -6.30
CA GLU A 28 -6.10 -5.61 -5.88
C GLU A 28 -6.31 -4.44 -4.90
N ILE A 29 -5.37 -4.21 -3.99
CA ILE A 29 -5.38 -3.02 -3.11
C ILE A 29 -5.30 -1.73 -3.93
N VAL A 30 -4.44 -1.68 -4.95
CA VAL A 30 -4.34 -0.52 -5.85
C VAL A 30 -5.66 -0.30 -6.60
N ARG A 31 -6.23 -1.35 -7.23
CA ARG A 31 -7.53 -1.25 -7.93
C ARG A 31 -8.63 -0.76 -7.00
N ARG A 32 -8.71 -1.32 -5.78
CA ARG A 32 -9.70 -0.90 -4.79
C ARG A 32 -9.52 0.56 -4.36
N GLY A 33 -8.28 1.00 -4.19
CA GLY A 33 -7.96 2.40 -3.91
C GLY A 33 -8.44 3.34 -5.03
N ILE A 34 -8.22 2.95 -6.30
CA ILE A 34 -8.67 3.70 -7.47
C ILE A 34 -10.21 3.77 -7.53
N GLU A 35 -10.90 2.63 -7.37
CA GLU A 35 -12.37 2.55 -7.36
C GLU A 35 -13.00 3.46 -6.29
N LEU A 36 -12.36 3.56 -5.12
CA LEU A 36 -12.81 4.38 -4.01
C LEU A 36 -12.42 5.85 -4.14
N GLY A 37 -11.66 6.24 -5.17
CA GLY A 37 -11.13 7.59 -5.30
C GLY A 37 -10.13 7.96 -4.20
N ALA A 38 -9.43 6.96 -3.64
CA ALA A 38 -8.42 7.20 -2.60
C ALA A 38 -7.28 8.09 -3.14
N PRO A 39 -6.70 8.99 -2.32
CA PRO A 39 -5.67 9.92 -2.75
C PRO A 39 -4.30 9.23 -2.86
N LEU A 40 -4.16 8.27 -3.79
CA LEU A 40 -2.95 7.45 -3.95
C LEU A 40 -1.69 8.28 -4.31
N HIS A 41 -1.87 9.49 -4.85
CA HIS A 41 -0.81 10.46 -5.11
C HIS A 41 -0.19 11.07 -3.84
N LEU A 42 -0.87 10.96 -2.69
CA LEU A 42 -0.38 11.41 -1.38
C LEU A 42 0.26 10.28 -0.56
N THR A 43 0.30 9.07 -1.10
CA THR A 43 0.83 7.89 -0.39
C THR A 43 2.30 7.69 -0.68
N TRP A 44 3.03 7.14 0.30
CA TRP A 44 4.45 6.87 0.18
C TRP A 44 4.77 5.42 0.56
N SER A 45 5.78 4.85 -0.10
CA SER A 45 6.25 3.50 0.21
C SER A 45 7.78 3.38 0.18
N CYS A 46 8.50 4.37 -0.33
CA CYS A 46 9.95 4.31 -0.45
C CYS A 46 10.62 4.27 0.93
N TYR A 47 11.62 3.40 1.08
CA TYR A 47 12.42 3.30 2.31
C TYR A 47 13.69 4.15 2.31
N GLN A 48 14.09 4.70 1.16
CA GLN A 48 15.42 5.31 1.00
C GLN A 48 15.40 6.84 0.91
N ASN A 49 14.30 7.41 0.43
CA ASN A 49 14.18 8.83 0.14
C ASN A 49 12.82 9.35 0.59
N GLU A 50 12.71 10.67 0.71
CA GLU A 50 11.51 11.38 1.16
C GLU A 50 10.95 12.36 0.11
N ASP A 51 11.80 12.89 -0.80
CA ASP A 51 11.35 13.82 -1.85
C ASP A 51 10.83 13.10 -3.10
N LEU A 52 11.64 12.18 -3.63
CA LEU A 52 11.34 11.37 -4.82
C LEU A 52 11.62 9.90 -4.51
N ALA A 53 10.67 9.02 -4.80
CA ALA A 53 10.80 7.60 -4.50
C ALA A 53 12.00 7.01 -5.27
N CYS A 54 12.83 6.20 -4.63
CA CYS A 54 14.10 5.78 -5.24
C CYS A 54 13.90 4.87 -6.46
N GLY A 55 12.79 4.13 -6.51
CA GLY A 55 12.44 3.24 -7.63
C GLY A 55 13.20 1.91 -7.67
N VAL A 56 14.11 1.67 -6.71
CA VAL A 56 15.00 0.50 -6.70
C VAL A 56 14.96 -0.32 -5.42
N CYS A 57 14.43 0.21 -4.31
CA CYS A 57 14.23 -0.58 -3.09
C CYS A 57 13.03 -1.52 -3.22
N ASP A 58 13.01 -2.59 -2.43
CA ASP A 58 11.98 -3.64 -2.51
C ASP A 58 10.55 -3.08 -2.43
N SER A 59 10.32 -2.09 -1.56
CA SER A 59 9.02 -1.46 -1.42
C SER A 59 8.62 -0.63 -2.65
N CYS A 60 9.57 0.10 -3.27
CA CYS A 60 9.31 0.79 -4.53
C CYS A 60 8.99 -0.21 -5.65
N LEU A 61 9.77 -1.29 -5.76
CA LEU A 61 9.56 -2.31 -6.79
C LEU A 61 8.21 -3.02 -6.63
N LEU A 62 7.81 -3.32 -5.39
CA LEU A 62 6.52 -3.93 -5.08
C LEU A 62 5.37 -2.99 -5.45
N ARG A 63 5.49 -1.70 -5.11
CA ARG A 63 4.50 -0.68 -5.45
C ARG A 63 4.36 -0.51 -6.96
N LEU A 64 5.48 -0.31 -7.67
CA LEU A 64 5.50 -0.15 -9.13
C LEU A 64 4.88 -1.37 -9.84
N ARG A 65 5.21 -2.59 -9.39
CA ARG A 65 4.60 -3.81 -9.92
C ARG A 65 3.10 -3.86 -9.65
N ALA A 66 2.66 -3.51 -8.44
CA ALA A 66 1.25 -3.49 -8.09
C ALA A 66 0.42 -2.54 -8.96
N PHE A 67 0.93 -1.34 -9.24
CA PHE A 67 0.30 -0.38 -10.16
C PHE A 67 0.28 -0.92 -11.60
N ALA A 68 1.41 -1.44 -12.09
CA ALA A 68 1.49 -2.03 -13.42
C ALA A 68 0.50 -3.19 -13.61
N GLU A 69 0.43 -4.12 -12.65
CA GLU A 69 -0.53 -5.23 -12.67
C GLU A 69 -1.98 -4.77 -12.49
N ALA A 70 -2.22 -3.65 -11.79
CA ALA A 70 -3.53 -3.03 -11.68
C ALA A 70 -3.99 -2.35 -12.98
N GLY A 71 -3.10 -2.19 -13.97
CA GLY A 71 -3.39 -1.51 -15.23
C GLY A 71 -3.44 0.02 -15.09
N ALA A 72 -2.80 0.58 -14.05
CA ALA A 72 -2.78 2.01 -13.78
C ALA A 72 -1.34 2.51 -13.58
N PRO A 73 -0.99 3.71 -14.07
CA PRO A 73 0.29 4.32 -13.73
C PRO A 73 0.32 4.71 -12.25
N ASP A 74 1.47 4.56 -11.60
CA ASP A 74 1.68 5.07 -10.25
C ASP A 74 1.73 6.60 -10.26
N PRO A 75 0.90 7.31 -9.46
CA PRO A 75 0.83 8.76 -9.51
C PRO A 75 1.99 9.50 -8.84
N ILE A 76 2.90 8.82 -8.14
CA ILE A 76 4.04 9.47 -7.47
C ILE A 76 5.27 9.54 -8.37
N ARG A 77 6.19 10.47 -8.06
CA ARG A 77 7.44 10.65 -8.82
C ARG A 77 8.56 9.79 -8.28
N TYR A 78 9.43 9.34 -9.19
CA TYR A 78 10.56 8.48 -8.90
C TYR A 78 11.87 9.09 -9.39
N GLN A 79 12.98 8.86 -8.68
CA GLN A 79 14.32 9.25 -9.14
C GLN A 79 14.79 8.37 -10.29
N GLN A 80 14.56 7.06 -10.18
CA GLN A 80 14.90 6.06 -11.18
C GLN A 80 13.64 5.29 -11.53
N THR A 81 13.21 5.32 -12.78
CA THR A 81 12.19 4.38 -13.28
C THR A 81 12.91 3.18 -13.89
N ALA A 82 12.43 1.96 -13.67
CA ALA A 82 13.07 0.73 -14.19
C ALA A 82 13.35 0.76 -15.72
N ALA A 83 12.63 1.60 -16.48
CA ALA A 83 12.89 1.87 -17.89
C ALA A 83 14.25 2.56 -18.20
N ALA A 84 14.89 3.17 -17.21
CA ALA A 84 16.16 3.89 -17.34
C ALA A 84 17.41 2.97 -17.31
N ARG A 85 17.22 1.65 -17.15
CA ARG A 85 18.29 0.65 -17.26
C ARG A 85 18.24 0.02 -18.65
N ARG A 86 18.63 0.78 -19.68
CA ARG A 86 19.08 0.23 -20.97
C ARG A 86 20.57 0.52 -21.11
#